data_AF-K0QYF7-F1
#
_entry.id   AF-K0QYF7-F1
#
_cell.length_a   1.000
_cell.length_b   1.000
_cell.length_c   1.000
_cell.angle_alpha   90.00
_cell.angle_beta   90.00
_cell.angle_gamma   90.00
#
_symmetry.space_group_name_H-M   'P 1'
#
loop_
_entity.id
_entity.type
_entity.pdbx_description
1 polymer ?
#
loop_
_entity_poly.entity_id
_entity_poly.type
_entity_poly.pdbx_seq_one_letter_code
_entity_poly.pdbx_strand_id
1 'polypeptide(L)'
;MKLLKKQISAKDGSGYISLLPSTPEDLWHTYNLLQKGDKVRCTTLRKVTKESSTGSVTSSKVRMNLTIEVTKLEFFQDSLEVRISGPNVAESQHVRMGAFHTLTLELDRQFSIEKDCWDQVTKMPNPYLIMHTSLHSLTPTLN
;
A
#
# COMPACT_ATOMS: atom_id res chain seq x y z
N MET A 1 -10.83 -11.31 2.86
CA MET A 1 -10.43 -10.43 1.73
C MET A 1 -11.21 -10.84 0.51
N LYS A 2 -11.76 -9.88 -0.24
CA LYS A 2 -12.50 -10.17 -1.48
C LYS A 2 -11.60 -9.97 -2.70
N LEU A 3 -11.48 -11.02 -3.51
CA LEU A 3 -10.87 -10.92 -4.84
C LEU A 3 -11.88 -10.33 -5.82
N LEU A 4 -11.55 -9.18 -6.41
CA LEU A 4 -12.41 -8.48 -7.38
C LEU A 4 -12.07 -8.86 -8.82
N LYS A 5 -10.78 -8.98 -9.12
CA LYS A 5 -10.29 -9.32 -10.45
C LYS A 5 -8.98 -10.08 -10.34
N LYS A 6 -8.78 -11.05 -11.23
CA LYS A 6 -7.54 -11.82 -11.37
C LYS A 6 -7.22 -11.96 -12.84
N GLN A 7 -6.05 -11.53 -13.25
CA GLN A 7 -5.54 -11.73 -14.60
C GLN A 7 -4.06 -12.09 -14.48
N ILE A 8 -3.78 -13.40 -14.53
CA ILE A 8 -2.43 -13.96 -14.45
C ILE A 8 -2.21 -14.75 -15.73
N SER A 9 -1.09 -14.51 -16.40
CA SER A 9 -0.67 -15.20 -17.59
C SER A 9 -0.17 -16.60 -17.25
N ALA A 10 -0.66 -17.62 -17.95
CA ALA A 10 -0.25 -19.01 -17.75
C ALA A 10 1.14 -19.33 -18.31
N LYS A 11 1.76 -18.40 -19.05
CA LYS A 11 3.06 -18.63 -19.71
C LYS A 11 4.24 -18.31 -18.79
N ASP A 12 4.16 -17.20 -18.08
CA ASP A 12 5.23 -16.57 -17.31
C ASP A 12 4.82 -16.30 -15.85
N GLY A 13 3.55 -16.51 -15.50
CA GLY A 13 3.02 -16.24 -14.17
C GLY A 13 2.89 -14.75 -13.85
N SER A 14 3.09 -13.87 -14.84
CA SER A 14 2.96 -12.42 -14.67
C SER A 14 1.51 -11.97 -14.69
N GLY A 15 1.22 -10.84 -14.04
CA GLY A 15 -0.08 -10.20 -14.15
C GLY A 15 -0.49 -9.49 -12.88
N TYR A 16 -1.79 -9.25 -12.73
CA TYR A 16 -2.32 -8.47 -11.62
C TYR A 16 -3.57 -9.08 -11.00
N ILE A 17 -3.77 -8.74 -9.74
CA ILE A 17 -4.99 -9.01 -9.00
C ILE A 17 -5.52 -7.71 -8.39
N SER A 18 -6.83 -7.58 -8.33
CA SER A 18 -7.51 -6.50 -7.62
C SER A 18 -8.21 -7.06 -6.40
N LEU A 19 -7.95 -6.46 -5.24
CA LEU A 19 -8.38 -6.94 -3.93
C LEU A 19 -9.16 -5.83 -3.20
N LEU A 20 -10.08 -6.26 -2.35
CA LEU A 20 -10.79 -5.41 -1.40
C LEU A 20 -10.62 -6.01 0.01
N PRO A 21 -9.85 -5.37 0.89
CA PRO A 21 -9.71 -5.80 2.27
C PRO A 21 -10.94 -5.36 3.07
N SER A 22 -11.56 -6.27 3.82
CA SER A 22 -12.75 -5.97 4.64
C SER A 22 -12.52 -6.20 6.13
N THR A 23 -11.42 -6.87 6.50
CA THR A 23 -11.03 -7.10 7.90
C THR A 23 -9.59 -6.64 8.15
N PRO A 24 -9.24 -6.32 9.41
CA PRO A 24 -7.84 -6.07 9.82
C PRO A 24 -6.86 -7.17 9.39
N GLU A 25 -7.29 -8.42 9.47
CA GLU A 25 -6.49 -9.58 9.06
C GLU A 25 -6.20 -9.59 7.55
N ASP A 26 -7.12 -9.07 6.73
CA ASP A 26 -6.87 -8.89 5.30
C ASP A 26 -5.73 -7.89 5.03
N LEU A 27 -5.60 -6.84 5.84
CA LEU A 27 -4.50 -5.88 5.70
C LEU A 27 -3.17 -6.53 6.09
N TRP A 28 -3.16 -7.35 7.14
CA TRP A 28 -1.99 -8.14 7.50
C TRP A 28 -1.59 -9.11 6.37
N HIS A 29 -2.56 -9.82 5.79
CA HIS A 29 -2.30 -10.67 4.63
C HIS A 29 -1.80 -9.87 3.41
N THR A 30 -2.31 -8.66 3.20
CA THR A 30 -1.85 -7.77 2.13
C THR A 30 -0.39 -7.38 2.34
N TYR A 31 -0.01 -7.00 3.57
CA TYR A 31 1.38 -6.70 3.92
C TYR A 31 2.31 -7.88 3.61
N ASN A 32 1.89 -9.10 3.96
CA ASN A 32 2.66 -10.31 3.68
C ASN A 32 2.76 -10.61 2.19
N LEU A 33 1.70 -10.36 1.42
CA LEU A 33 1.62 -10.63 -0.01
C LEU A 33 2.54 -9.73 -0.84
N LEU A 34 2.77 -8.51 -0.37
CA LEU A 34 3.57 -7.49 -1.04
C LEU A 34 5.08 -7.70 -0.80
N GLN A 35 5.85 -7.49 -1.85
CA GLN A 35 7.30 -7.58 -1.85
C GLN A 35 7.91 -6.35 -2.53
N LYS A 36 9.19 -6.09 -2.26
CA LYS A 36 9.93 -5.06 -2.96
C LYS A 36 10.00 -5.38 -4.45
N GLY A 37 9.78 -4.39 -5.30
CA GLY A 37 9.71 -4.54 -6.76
C GLY A 37 8.30 -4.84 -7.30
N ASP A 38 7.34 -5.23 -6.46
CA ASP A 38 5.95 -5.32 -6.88
C ASP A 38 5.43 -3.93 -7.29
N LYS A 39 4.42 -3.89 -8.16
CA LYS A 39 3.73 -2.63 -8.50
C LYS A 39 2.37 -2.62 -7.83
N VAL A 40 2.07 -1.55 -7.11
CA VAL A 40 0.78 -1.37 -6.43
C VAL A 40 0.05 -0.18 -7.00
N ARG A 41 -1.19 -0.44 -7.42
CA ARG A 41 -2.09 0.55 -7.99
C ARG A 41 -3.25 0.81 -7.04
N CYS A 42 -3.40 2.05 -6.59
CA CYS A 42 -4.47 2.45 -5.69
C CYS A 42 -5.01 3.85 -6.05
N THR A 43 -6.26 4.10 -5.68
CA THR A 43 -6.87 5.42 -5.79
C THR A 43 -6.63 6.19 -4.50
N THR A 44 -5.97 7.34 -4.60
CA THR A 44 -5.68 8.23 -3.47
C THR A 44 -6.27 9.62 -3.70
N LEU A 45 -6.48 10.36 -2.62
CA LEU A 45 -6.91 11.75 -2.64
C LEU A 45 -5.75 12.61 -2.17
N ARG A 46 -5.25 13.50 -3.02
CA ARG A 46 -4.18 14.43 -2.64
C ARG A 46 -4.52 15.86 -2.94
N LYS A 47 -4.05 16.75 -2.08
CA LYS A 47 -4.13 18.20 -2.27
C LYS A 47 -3.17 18.57 -3.40
N VAL A 48 -3.71 19.12 -4.47
CA VAL A 48 -2.97 19.71 -5.58
C VAL A 48 -3.09 21.22 -5.43
N THR A 49 -1.95 21.89 -5.40
CA THR A 49 -1.87 23.35 -5.41
C THR A 49 -1.66 23.81 -6.84
N LYS A 50 -2.54 24.68 -7.34
CA LYS A 50 -2.37 25.35 -8.62
C LYS A 50 -2.14 26.84 -8.37
N GLU A 51 -1.06 27.36 -8.94
CA GLU A 51 -0.78 28.79 -8.96
C GLU A 51 -1.27 29.35 -10.30
N SER A 52 -2.14 30.35 -10.24
CA SER A 52 -2.63 31.06 -11.42
C SER A 52 -1.62 32.14 -11.84
N SER A 53 -1.64 32.54 -13.11
CA SER A 53 -0.79 33.62 -13.65
C SER A 53 -0.98 34.98 -12.96
N THR A 54 -2.07 35.14 -12.20
CA THR A 54 -2.40 36.33 -11.39
C THR A 54 -1.88 36.24 -9.94
N GLY A 55 -1.09 35.21 -9.59
CA GLY A 55 -0.50 35.04 -8.25
C GLY A 55 -1.43 34.44 -7.19
N SER A 56 -2.67 34.10 -7.55
CA SER A 56 -3.57 33.39 -6.63
C SER A 56 -3.25 31.89 -6.57
N VAL A 57 -3.03 31.40 -5.35
CA VAL A 57 -2.76 30.00 -5.03
C VAL A 57 -4.08 29.34 -4.63
N THR A 58 -4.62 28.46 -5.47
CA THR A 58 -5.82 27.69 -5.13
C THR A 58 -5.44 26.24 -4.89
N SER A 59 -5.92 25.67 -3.79
CA SER A 59 -5.68 24.27 -3.46
C SER A 59 -6.94 23.44 -3.54
N SER A 60 -6.88 22.31 -4.24
CA SER A 60 -8.01 21.40 -4.41
C SER A 60 -7.60 19.96 -4.14
N LYS A 61 -8.46 19.17 -3.49
CA LYS A 61 -8.23 17.73 -3.30
C LYS A 61 -8.64 17.00 -4.58
N VAL A 62 -7.68 16.38 -5.25
CA VAL A 62 -7.89 15.65 -6.50
C VAL A 62 -7.76 14.16 -6.23
N ARG A 63 -8.76 13.39 -6.68
CA ARG A 63 -8.68 11.93 -6.73
C ARG A 63 -7.76 11.55 -7.87
N MET A 64 -6.74 10.76 -7.56
CA MET A 64 -5.77 10.28 -8.54
C MET A 64 -5.54 8.80 -8.35
N ASN A 65 -5.33 8.10 -9.46
CA ASN A 65 -4.93 6.72 -9.43
C ASN A 65 -3.41 6.68 -9.67
N LEU A 66 -2.68 6.15 -8.69
CA LEU A 66 -1.22 6.09 -8.73
C LEU A 66 -0.79 4.63 -8.75
N THR A 67 0.25 4.35 -9.52
CA THR A 67 0.92 3.06 -9.55
C THR A 67 2.35 3.28 -9.09
N ILE A 68 2.71 2.76 -7.93
CA ILE A 68 4.07 2.86 -7.41
C ILE A 68 4.74 1.49 -7.41
N GLU A 69 6.06 1.49 -7.59
CA GLU A 69 6.88 0.31 -7.33
C GLU A 69 7.25 0.25 -5.84
N VAL A 70 7.08 -0.90 -5.21
CA VAL A 70 7.28 -1.07 -3.77
C VAL A 70 8.78 -0.99 -3.44
N THR A 71 9.18 0.06 -2.71
CA THR A 71 10.52 0.19 -2.14
C THR A 71 10.53 -0.10 -0.63
N LYS A 72 9.50 0.37 0.08
CA LYS A 72 9.32 0.19 1.53
C LYS A 72 7.87 -0.18 1.85
N LEU A 73 7.69 -1.08 2.81
CA LEU A 73 6.41 -1.53 3.34
C LEU A 73 6.40 -1.41 4.86
N GLU A 74 5.34 -0.83 5.41
CA GLU A 74 5.13 -0.64 6.84
C GLU A 74 3.69 -0.99 7.20
N PHE A 75 3.50 -1.82 8.21
CA PHE A 75 2.18 -2.15 8.75
C PHE A 75 1.98 -1.41 10.08
N PHE A 76 0.85 -0.72 10.20
CA PHE A 76 0.45 0.01 11.40
C PHE A 76 -0.77 -0.68 11.99
N GLN A 77 -0.54 -1.49 13.02
CA GLN A 77 -1.60 -2.27 13.68
C GLN A 77 -2.64 -1.35 14.35
N ASP A 78 -2.20 -0.26 14.98
CA ASP A 78 -3.08 0.65 15.72
C ASP A 78 -4.04 1.42 14.81
N SER A 79 -3.58 1.83 13.63
CA SER A 79 -4.39 2.57 12.66
C SER A 79 -5.04 1.69 11.60
N LEU A 80 -4.75 0.38 11.60
CA LEU A 80 -5.20 -0.56 10.57
C LEU A 80 -4.85 -0.07 9.16
N GLU A 81 -3.57 0.25 8.94
CA GLU A 81 -3.06 0.77 7.67
C GLU A 81 -1.84 -0.03 7.20
N VAL A 82 -1.74 -0.26 5.89
CA VAL A 82 -0.48 -0.65 5.25
C VAL A 82 0.03 0.53 4.44
N ARG A 83 1.22 1.04 4.78
CA ARG A 83 1.87 2.10 4.02
C ARG A 83 2.94 1.54 3.10
N ILE A 84 2.90 2.01 1.87
CA ILE A 84 3.73 1.54 0.77
C ILE A 84 4.41 2.75 0.19
N SER A 85 5.74 2.79 0.20
CA SER A 85 6.50 3.89 -0.37
C SER A 85 7.33 3.43 -1.56
N GLY A 86 7.40 4.28 -2.58
CA GLY A 86 8.29 4.10 -3.71
C GLY A 86 8.00 5.06 -4.86
N PRO A 87 8.72 4.93 -5.99
CA PRO A 87 8.57 5.80 -7.13
C PRO A 87 7.29 5.49 -7.92
N ASN A 88 6.66 6.54 -8.45
CA ASN A 88 5.55 6.39 -9.40
C ASN A 88 6.06 5.84 -10.75
N VAL A 89 5.46 4.73 -11.19
CA VAL A 89 5.86 4.00 -12.41
C VAL A 89 4.81 4.04 -13.52
N ALA A 90 3.70 4.78 -13.32
CA ALA A 90 2.70 5.01 -14.36
C ALA A 90 2.44 6.51 -14.55
N GLU A 91 2.17 6.92 -15.78
CA GLU A 91 1.87 8.32 -16.09
C GLU A 91 0.64 8.81 -15.30
N SER A 92 0.75 9.99 -14.70
CA SER A 92 -0.33 10.61 -13.96
C SER A 92 -0.37 12.11 -14.24
N GLN A 93 -1.58 12.66 -14.40
CA GLN A 93 -1.79 14.08 -14.72
C GLN A 93 -1.22 15.03 -13.66
N HIS A 94 -1.10 14.56 -12.42
CA HIS A 94 -0.73 15.40 -11.27
C HIS A 94 0.59 14.98 -10.62
N VAL A 95 1.16 13.85 -11.05
CA VAL A 95 2.34 13.24 -10.43
C VAL A 95 3.31 12.86 -11.53
N ARG A 96 4.54 13.38 -11.41
CA ARG A 96 5.62 13.07 -12.36
C ARG A 96 6.02 11.60 -12.25
N MET A 97 6.39 11.00 -13.37
CA MET A 97 7.05 9.69 -13.40
C MET A 97 8.33 9.73 -12.55
N GLY A 98 8.59 8.66 -11.79
CA GLY A 98 9.73 8.54 -10.88
C GLY A 98 9.59 9.31 -9.56
N ALA A 99 8.55 10.13 -9.37
CA ALA A 99 8.36 10.84 -8.11
C ALA A 99 8.04 9.88 -6.95
N PHE A 100 8.74 10.03 -5.83
CA PHE A 100 8.52 9.20 -4.65
C PHE A 100 7.24 9.55 -3.92
N HIS A 101 6.46 8.52 -3.62
CA HIS A 101 5.16 8.65 -2.98
C HIS A 101 4.88 7.53 -2.01
N THR A 102 4.10 7.85 -0.99
CA THR A 102 3.53 6.87 -0.06
C THR A 102 2.04 6.69 -0.35
N LEU A 103 1.63 5.46 -0.64
CA LEU A 103 0.24 5.03 -0.69
C LEU A 103 -0.13 4.36 0.64
N THR A 104 -1.35 4.62 1.10
CA THR A 104 -1.93 3.97 2.28
C THR A 104 -3.05 3.05 1.82
N LEU A 105 -2.97 1.78 2.16
CA LEU A 105 -4.06 0.83 2.01
C LEU A 105 -4.89 0.83 3.30
N GLU A 106 -6.20 0.95 3.13
CA GLU A 106 -7.19 1.05 4.19
C GLU A 106 -8.27 -0.01 3.96
N LEU A 107 -9.07 -0.32 4.98
CA LEU A 107 -10.25 -1.17 4.86
C LEU A 107 -11.25 -0.58 3.85
N ASP A 108 -11.96 -1.48 3.18
CA ASP A 108 -12.99 -1.19 2.18
C ASP A 108 -12.52 -0.30 1.02
N ARG A 109 -11.21 -0.23 0.79
CA ARG A 109 -10.61 0.43 -0.37
C ARG A 109 -9.97 -0.59 -1.30
N GLN A 110 -10.44 -0.57 -2.55
CA GLN A 110 -9.86 -1.41 -3.59
C GLN A 110 -8.44 -0.96 -3.93
N PHE A 111 -7.55 -1.94 -4.04
CA PHE A 111 -6.22 -1.78 -4.61
C PHE A 111 -5.91 -2.93 -5.57
N SER A 112 -4.88 -2.77 -6.39
CA SER A 112 -4.36 -3.84 -7.25
C SER A 112 -2.88 -4.04 -7.05
N ILE A 113 -2.46 -5.30 -7.08
CA ILE A 113 -1.06 -5.70 -7.06
C ILE A 113 -0.75 -6.28 -8.43
N GLU A 114 0.36 -5.86 -9.03
CA GLU A 114 0.95 -6.44 -10.22
C GLU A 114 2.31 -7.03 -9.84
N LYS A 115 2.54 -8.26 -10.29
CA LYS A 115 3.77 -9.01 -10.07
C LYS A 115 4.25 -9.61 -11.40
N ASP A 116 5.56 -9.69 -11.55
CA ASP A 116 6.17 -10.34 -12.71
C ASP A 116 6.03 -11.87 -12.66
N CYS A 117 5.92 -12.45 -11.45
CA CYS A 117 5.64 -13.87 -11.28
C CYS A 117 4.88 -14.13 -9.97
N TRP A 118 3.64 -14.60 -10.07
CA TRP A 118 2.77 -14.93 -8.93
C TRP A 118 3.11 -16.27 -8.26
N ASP A 119 3.85 -17.16 -8.95
CA ASP A 119 4.15 -18.51 -8.46
C ASP A 119 5.36 -18.57 -7.51
N GLN A 120 6.08 -17.45 -7.33
CA GLN A 120 7.12 -17.36 -6.32
C GLN A 120 6.48 -17.30 -4.94
N VAL A 121 6.69 -18.35 -4.12
CA VAL A 121 6.19 -18.44 -2.75
C VAL A 121 6.51 -17.14 -2.02
N THR A 122 5.44 -16.45 -1.62
CA THR A 122 5.51 -15.24 -0.82
C THR A 122 6.32 -15.55 0.45
N LYS A 123 7.55 -15.02 0.53
CA LYS A 123 8.37 -15.16 1.75
C LYS A 123 7.61 -14.47 2.87
N MET A 124 7.09 -15.25 3.82
CA MET A 124 6.48 -14.72 5.03
C MET A 124 7.48 -13.76 5.70
N PRO A 125 7.10 -12.53 6.05
CA PRO A 125 7.97 -11.70 6.85
C PRO A 125 8.17 -12.36 8.21
N ASN A 126 9.37 -12.13 8.72
CA ASN A 126 9.94 -12.69 9.93
C ASN A 126 8.92 -12.78 11.11
N PRO A 127 8.69 -13.98 11.71
CA PRO A 127 7.74 -14.16 12.82
C PRO A 127 8.07 -13.33 14.07
N TYR A 128 9.28 -12.75 14.17
CA TYR A 128 9.69 -11.93 15.31
C TYR A 128 9.02 -10.55 15.40
N LEU A 129 8.27 -10.09 14.38
CA LEU A 129 7.59 -8.78 14.46
C LEU A 129 6.30 -8.79 15.30
N ILE A 130 5.77 -9.98 15.65
CA ILE A 130 4.51 -10.12 16.42
C ILE A 130 4.76 -10.09 17.95
N MET A 131 6.02 -10.01 18.41
CA MET A 131 6.35 -10.18 19.84
C MET A 131 6.51 -8.88 20.65
N HIS A 132 6.32 -7.68 20.09
CA HIS A 132 6.61 -6.42 20.78
C HIS A 132 5.40 -5.55 21.18
N THR A 133 4.21 -6.15 21.31
CA THR A 133 3.04 -5.46 21.90
C THR A 133 2.38 -6.29 22.99
N SER A 134 3.14 -6.69 24.01
CA SER A 134 2.56 -6.98 25.32
C SER A 134 3.62 -6.86 26.41
N LEU A 135 3.88 -5.63 26.86
CA LEU A 135 4.42 -5.37 28.19
C LEU A 135 3.72 -4.11 28.72
N HIS A 136 2.49 -4.29 29.19
CA HIS A 136 1.92 -3.42 30.21
C HIS A 136 1.39 -4.28 31.35
N SER A 137 1.64 -3.78 32.56
CA SER A 137 1.30 -4.31 33.88
C SER A 137 2.20 -5.44 34.39
N LEU A 138 3.09 -5.08 35.32
CA LEU A 138 3.22 -5.66 36.67
C LEU A 138 4.43 -5.00 37.35
N THR A 139 4.24 -3.83 37.96
CA THR A 139 5.10 -3.39 39.06
C THR A 139 4.57 -4.05 40.33
N PRO A 140 5.31 -4.96 40.99
CA PRO A 140 4.96 -5.37 42.34
C PRO A 140 5.33 -4.23 43.30
N THR A 141 4.36 -3.78 44.09
CA THR A 141 4.62 -3.03 45.31
C THR A 141 5.48 -3.88 46.24
N LEU A 142 6.66 -3.40 46.61
CA LEU A 142 7.43 -3.95 47.73
C LEU A 142 7.36 -2.96 48.89
N ASN A 143 7.04 -3.52 50.07
CA ASN A 143 7.03 -2.88 51.38
C ASN A 143 8.34 -2.17 51.73
#